data_AF-A0A942L5R1-F1
#
_entry.id   AF-A0A942L5R1-F1
#
_cell.length_a   1.000
_cell.length_b   1.000
_cell.length_c   1.000
_cell.angle_alpha   90.00
_cell.angle_beta   90.00
_cell.angle_gamma   90.00
#
_symmetry.space_group_name_H-M   'P 1'
#
loop_
_entity.id
_entity.type
_entity.pdbx_description
1 polymer ?
#
loop_
_entity_poly.entity_id
_entity_poly.type
_entity_poly.pdbx_seq_one_letter_code
_entity_poly.pdbx_strand_id
1 'polypeptide(L)'
;MFLENTVNHTEQFGWIEVICGSMFSGKTEELIRRLKRAQFAKQKVEIFKPAIDTRYDDEMVVSHDANEIRSTPVTSSESILLL
;
A
#
# COMPACT_ATOMS: atom_id res chain seq x y z
N MET A 1 -7.89 8.21 -15.41
CA MET A 1 -7.70 6.90 -16.09
C MET A 1 -6.23 6.57 -15.96
N PHE A 2 -5.91 5.49 -15.25
CA PHE A 2 -4.53 5.08 -14.97
C PHE A 2 -3.84 4.70 -16.28
N LEU A 3 -2.57 5.08 -16.46
CA LEU A 3 -1.76 4.66 -17.59
C LEU A 3 -1.72 3.12 -17.61
N GLU A 4 -2.41 2.53 -18.58
CA GLU A 4 -2.16 1.16 -18.99
C GLU A 4 -0.71 1.12 -19.44
N ASN A 5 0.12 0.39 -18.69
CA ASN A 5 1.54 0.26 -18.95
C ASN A 5 1.72 -0.42 -20.33
N THR A 6 2.07 0.35 -21.37
CA THR A 6 2.30 -0.14 -22.74
C THR A 6 3.71 -0.75 -22.87
N VAL A 7 4.07 -1.67 -21.98
CA VAL A 7 5.41 -2.26 -21.94
C VAL A 7 5.31 -3.76 -22.19
N ASN A 8 6.07 -4.21 -23.18
CA ASN A 8 6.15 -5.58 -23.71
C ASN A 8 5.90 -6.67 -22.66
N HIS A 9 4.94 -7.55 -22.94
CA HIS A 9 4.59 -8.72 -22.11
C HIS A 9 5.69 -9.80 -22.00
N THR A 10 6.85 -9.60 -22.63
CA THR A 10 7.94 -10.58 -22.69
C THR A 10 8.93 -10.47 -21.54
N GLU A 11 8.96 -9.37 -20.80
CA GLU A 11 9.87 -9.17 -19.67
C GLU A 11 9.13 -8.68 -18.43
N GLN A 12 9.26 -9.42 -17.34
CA GLN A 12 8.66 -9.08 -16.05
C GLN A 12 9.55 -8.02 -15.37
N PHE A 13 9.08 -6.78 -15.28
CA PHE A 13 9.75 -5.70 -14.57
C PHE A 13 8.98 -5.28 -13.33
N GLY A 14 9.70 -4.93 -12.26
CA GLY A 14 9.14 -4.25 -11.10
C GLY A 14 9.03 -2.74 -11.35
N TRP A 15 8.04 -2.10 -10.74
CA TRP A 15 7.86 -0.64 -10.80
C TRP A 15 7.44 -0.09 -9.44
N ILE A 16 7.55 1.23 -9.29
CA ILE A 16 7.16 1.95 -8.08
C ILE A 16 6.02 2.90 -8.43
N GLU A 17 4.95 2.84 -7.66
CA GLU A 17 3.83 3.78 -7.74
C GLU A 17 3.79 4.66 -6.49
N VAL A 18 3.58 5.95 -6.68
CA VAL A 18 3.46 6.92 -5.57
C VAL A 18 2.04 7.46 -5.52
N ILE A 19 1.41 7.39 -4.35
CA ILE A 19 0.13 8.05 -4.05
C ILE A 19 0.43 9.19 -3.08
N CYS A 20 0.40 10.43 -3.56
CA CYS A 20 0.69 11.62 -2.77
C CYS A 20 -0.49 12.61 -2.75
N GLY A 21 -0.47 13.54 -1.80
CA GLY A 21 -1.54 14.51 -1.56
C GLY A 21 -1.62 14.99 -0.11
N SER A 22 -2.38 16.05 0.14
CA SER A 22 -2.62 16.58 1.49
C SER A 22 -3.28 15.55 2.42
N MET A 23 -3.25 15.77 3.72
CA MET A 23 -4.08 14.97 4.64
C MET A 23 -5.55 15.04 4.19
N PHE A 24 -6.31 13.97 4.42
CA PHE A 24 -7.72 13.84 3.99
C PHE A 24 -7.98 13.76 2.47
N SER A 25 -6.94 13.81 1.62
CA SER A 25 -7.10 13.68 0.16
C SER A 25 -7.34 12.24 -0.34
N GLY A 26 -7.73 11.30 0.54
CA GLY A 26 -8.05 9.92 0.16
C GLY A 26 -6.85 9.00 -0.15
N LYS A 27 -5.61 9.35 0.24
CA LYS A 27 -4.41 8.51 -0.03
C LYS A 27 -4.55 7.08 0.47
N THR A 28 -4.96 6.93 1.74
CA THR A 28 -5.15 5.62 2.38
C THR A 28 -6.27 4.83 1.71
N GLU A 29 -7.33 5.51 1.29
CA GLU A 29 -8.46 4.89 0.61
C GLU A 29 -8.04 4.30 -0.75
N GLU A 30 -7.28 5.07 -1.53
CA GLU A 30 -6.75 4.59 -2.81
C GLU A 30 -5.76 3.44 -2.64
N LEU A 31 -4.90 3.48 -1.60
CA LEU A 31 -3.99 2.38 -1.26
C LEU A 31 -4.78 1.10 -0.94
N ILE A 32 -5.77 1.18 -0.04
CA ILE A 32 -6.63 0.04 0.33
C ILE A 32 -7.37 -0.50 -0.89
N ARG A 33 -7.88 0.38 -1.78
CA ARG A 33 -8.55 -0.03 -3.02
C ARG A 33 -7.65 -0.82 -3.95
N ARG A 34 -6.37 -0.45 -4.09
CA ARG A 34 -5.39 -1.22 -4.89
C ARG A 34 -5.07 -2.57 -4.27
N LEU A 35 -4.87 -2.61 -2.96
CA LEU A 35 -4.57 -3.83 -2.21
C LEU A 35 -5.73 -4.83 -2.28
N LYS A 36 -6.98 -4.38 -2.11
CA LYS A 36 -8.16 -5.23 -2.29
C LYS A 36 -8.22 -5.85 -3.69
N ARG A 37 -7.91 -5.09 -4.75
CA ARG A 37 -7.85 -5.62 -6.12
C ARG A 37 -6.76 -6.68 -6.29
N ALA A 38 -5.58 -6.47 -5.73
CA ALA A 38 -4.48 -7.45 -5.76
C ALA A 38 -4.84 -8.74 -5.01
N GLN A 39 -5.50 -8.63 -3.85
CA GLN A 39 -6.01 -9.79 -3.10
C GLN A 39 -7.08 -10.56 -3.87
N PHE A 40 -8.02 -9.87 -4.53
CA PHE A 40 -9.01 -10.52 -5.40
C PHE A 40 -8.35 -11.27 -6.57
N ALA A 41 -7.25 -10.73 -7.09
CA ALA A 41 -6.42 -11.39 -8.11
C ALA A 41 -5.51 -12.50 -7.54
N LYS A 42 -5.64 -12.83 -6.24
CA LYS A 42 -4.82 -13.82 -5.51
C LYS A 42 -3.32 -13.52 -5.54
N GLN A 43 -2.95 -12.25 -5.68
CA GLN A 43 -1.56 -11.82 -5.56
C GLN A 43 -1.16 -11.83 -4.08
N LYS A 44 0.07 -12.26 -3.81
CA LYS A 44 0.66 -12.10 -2.47
C LYS A 44 0.99 -10.63 -2.28
N VAL A 45 0.47 -10.04 -1.20
CA VAL A 45 0.66 -8.64 -0.85
C VAL A 45 1.14 -8.56 0.59
N GLU A 46 2.08 -7.66 0.84
CA GLU A 46 2.57 -7.31 2.17
C GLU A 46 2.46 -5.79 2.33
N ILE A 47 2.09 -5.33 3.51
CA ILE A 47 1.80 -3.91 3.77
C ILE A 47 2.64 -3.47 4.94
N PHE A 48 3.38 -2.39 4.76
CA PHE A 48 4.23 -1.83 5.81
C PHE A 48 3.75 -0.44 6.19
N LYS A 49 3.85 -0.12 7.47
CA LYS A 49 3.66 1.23 8.00
C LYS A 49 4.81 1.57 8.93
N PRO A 50 5.21 2.85 9.03
CA PRO A 50 6.20 3.24 10.02
C PRO A 50 5.61 3.07 11.43
N ALA A 51 6.39 2.49 12.35
CA ALA A 51 5.95 2.19 13.72
C ALA A 51 5.54 3.44 14.52
N ILE A 52 5.99 4.64 14.11
CA ILE A 52 5.59 5.91 14.71
C ILE A 52 4.16 6.35 14.33
N ASP A 53 3.55 5.76 13.30
CA ASP A 53 2.18 6.11 12.88
C ASP A 53 1.14 5.31 13.67
N THR A 54 0.81 5.77 14.87
CA THR A 54 -0.17 5.16 15.79
C THR A 54 -1.48 5.94 15.88
N ARG A 55 -1.76 6.84 14.92
CA ARG A 55 -2.88 7.80 14.99
C ARG A 55 -4.27 7.15 15.03
N TYR A 56 -4.41 5.94 14.50
CA TYR A 56 -5.68 5.21 14.43
C TYR A 56 -5.57 3.79 15.00
N ASP A 57 -4.44 3.12 14.76
CA ASP A 57 -4.19 1.76 15.22
C ASP A 57 -2.67 1.51 15.18
N ASP A 58 -2.18 0.52 15.92
CA ASP A 58 -0.77 0.13 15.93
C ASP A 58 -0.44 -0.80 14.75
N GLU A 59 -1.29 -1.77 14.45
CA GLU A 59 -1.07 -2.82 13.42
C GLU A 59 -1.88 -2.59 12.14
N MET A 60 -2.88 -1.72 12.14
CA MET A 60 -3.73 -1.47 10.98
C MET A 60 -3.39 -0.15 10.27
N VAL A 61 -3.59 -0.15 8.95
CA VAL A 61 -3.68 1.06 8.13
C VAL A 61 -5.16 1.38 7.96
N VAL A 62 -5.59 2.51 8.52
CA VAL A 62 -7.01 2.91 8.61
C VAL A 62 -7.25 4.18 7.79
N SER A 63 -8.25 4.17 6.92
CA SER A 63 -8.75 5.35 6.21
C SER A 63 -9.76 6.12 7.07
N HIS A 64 -10.04 7.37 6.70
CA HIS A 64 -11.05 8.18 7.39
C HIS A 64 -12.47 7.61 7.26
N ASP A 65 -12.73 6.81 6.23
CA ASP A 65 -14.03 6.17 6.00
C ASP A 65 -14.11 4.80 6.70
N ALA A 66 -13.27 4.58 7.72
CA ALA A 66 -13.16 3.37 8.53
C ALA A 66 -12.83 2.09 7.74
N ASN A 67 -12.31 2.22 6.51
CA ASN A 67 -11.70 1.09 5.82
C ASN A 67 -10.34 0.79 6.44
N GLU A 68 -10.10 -0.47 6.76
CA GLU A 68 -8.86 -0.91 7.39
C GLU A 68 -8.23 -2.10 6.66
N ILE A 69 -6.92 -2.19 6.78
CA ILE A 69 -6.15 -3.35 6.31
C ILE A 69 -4.97 -3.60 7.25
N ARG A 70 -4.70 -4.89 7.51
CA ARG A 70 -3.57 -5.29 8.35
C ARG A 70 -2.25 -4.89 7.73
N SER A 71 -1.34 -4.43 8.56
CA SER A 71 0.00 -4.01 8.17
C SER A 71 1.04 -4.46 9.19
N THR A 72 2.29 -4.50 8.74
CA THR A 72 3.45 -4.83 9.56
C THR A 72 4.17 -3.53 9.92
N PRO A 73 4.15 -3.09 11.19
CA PRO A 73 4.86 -1.88 11.61
C PRO A 73 6.38 -2.09 11.51
N VAL A 74 7.08 -1.11 10.93
CA VAL A 74 8.54 -1.14 10.78
C VAL A 74 9.18 0.10 11.39
N THR A 75 10.29 -0.08 12.12
CA THR A 75 11.04 1.01 12.75
C THR A 75 12.00 1.71 11.80
N SER A 76 12.43 1.03 10.74
CA SER A 76 13.33 1.56 9.71
C SER A 76 13.03 0.95 8.34
N SER A 77 13.39 1.66 7.26
CA SER A 77 13.12 1.19 5.89
C SER A 77 13.89 -0.10 5.53
N GLU A 78 15.05 -0.32 6.15
CA GLU A 78 15.84 -1.55 5.96
C GLU A 78 15.10 -2.79 6.44
N SER A 79 14.19 -2.64 7.41
CA SER A 79 13.38 -3.74 7.96
C SER A 79 12.44 -4.36 6.91
N ILE A 80 12.09 -3.61 5.86
CA ILE A 80 11.26 -4.09 4.75
C ILE A 80 11.95 -5.23 3.98
N LEU A 81 13.29 -5.26 3.96
CA LEU A 81 14.06 -6.26 3.21
C LEU A 81 14.30 -7.57 3.99
N LEU A 82 14.04 -7.56 5.30
CA LEU A 82 14.36 -8.66 6.22
C LEU A 82 13.17 -9.58 6.52
N LEU A 83 11.98 -9.22 6.01
CA LEU A 83 10.69 -9.90 6.23
C LEU A 83 10.21 -10.53 4.92
#